data_AF-A0A7W2SDQ1-F1
#
_entry.id   AF-A0A7W2SDQ1-F1
#
_cell.length_a   1.000
_cell.length_b   1.000
_cell.length_c   1.000
_cell.angle_alpha   90.00
_cell.angle_beta   90.00
_cell.angle_gamma   90.00
#
_symmetry.space_group_name_H-M   'P 1'
#
loop_
_entity.id
_entity.type
_entity.pdbx_description
1 polymer ?
#
loop_
_entity_poly.entity_id
_entity_poly.type
_entity_poly.pdbx_seq_one_letter_code
_entity_poly.pdbx_strand_id
1 'polypeptide(L)'
;MISKKVRELFVSLMEAGDDSPVAYDEETEQYCGIFNNLVVDKYIALGAIELVEDVNGHSTILLNNRDDFLSSFAAGIREAKNGSDQAYADYNANPFAFSVGFEHFHQIAKKKRPQSDYICHGFERDDSGLVHLQ
;
A
#
# COMPACT_ATOMS: atom_id res chain seq x y z
N MET A 1 -15.20 -1.13 6.14
CA MET A 1 -14.03 -1.82 6.71
C MET A 1 -13.44 -2.71 5.64
N ILE A 2 -12.20 -2.45 5.26
CA ILE A 2 -11.50 -3.21 4.22
C ILE A 2 -11.14 -4.58 4.80
N SER A 3 -11.34 -5.64 4.01
CA SER A 3 -10.98 -6.98 4.47
C SER A 3 -9.47 -7.08 4.70
N LYS A 4 -9.04 -7.85 5.70
CA LYS A 4 -7.62 -8.03 6.05
C LYS A 4 -6.76 -8.39 4.83
N LYS A 5 -7.18 -9.39 4.02
CA LYS A 5 -6.44 -9.86 2.85
C LYS A 5 -6.26 -8.78 1.77
N VAL A 6 -7.28 -7.95 1.58
CA VAL A 6 -7.23 -6.82 0.64
C VAL A 6 -6.23 -5.78 1.14
N ARG A 7 -6.33 -5.37 2.41
CA ARG A 7 -5.40 -4.39 2.97
C ARG A 7 -3.96 -4.90 2.89
N GLU A 8 -3.72 -6.17 3.24
CA GLU A 8 -2.39 -6.78 3.19
C GLU A 8 -1.78 -6.77 1.78
N LEU A 9 -2.57 -7.04 0.73
CA LEU A 9 -2.09 -6.94 -0.65
C LEU A 9 -1.59 -5.53 -0.98
N PHE A 10 -2.39 -4.50 -0.72
CA PHE A 10 -2.01 -3.14 -1.09
C PHE A 10 -0.90 -2.59 -0.20
N VAL A 11 -0.91 -2.93 1.09
CA VAL A 11 0.17 -2.58 2.00
C VAL A 11 1.49 -3.20 1.57
N SER A 12 1.50 -4.46 1.10
CA SER A 12 2.75 -5.07 0.62
C SER A 12 3.35 -4.34 -0.59
N LEU A 13 2.53 -3.69 -1.42
CA LEU A 13 3.05 -2.82 -2.50
C LEU A 13 3.71 -1.55 -1.93
N MET A 14 3.10 -0.97 -0.89
CA MET A 14 3.61 0.24 -0.21
C MET A 14 4.83 -0.02 0.67
N GLU A 15 5.07 -1.28 1.04
CA GLU A 15 6.24 -1.76 1.77
C GLU A 15 7.34 -2.30 0.83
N ALA A 16 7.10 -2.28 -0.48
CA ALA A 16 8.03 -2.83 -1.46
C ALA A 16 9.42 -2.17 -1.38
N GLY A 17 10.45 -3.01 -1.41
CA GLY A 17 11.85 -2.65 -1.20
C GLY A 17 12.74 -3.88 -0.98
N ASP A 18 14.06 -3.68 -0.88
CA ASP A 18 15.09 -4.74 -0.92
C ASP A 18 14.91 -5.88 0.10
N ASP A 19 14.43 -5.57 1.31
CA ASP A 19 14.25 -6.54 2.41
C ASP A 19 12.79 -7.00 2.58
N SER A 20 11.95 -6.78 1.56
CA SER A 20 10.51 -7.07 1.61
C SER A 20 10.10 -8.23 0.68
N PRO A 21 8.94 -8.89 0.92
CA PRO A 21 8.45 -9.94 0.03
C PRO A 21 8.04 -9.47 -1.38
N VAL A 22 7.96 -8.16 -1.61
CA VAL A 22 7.55 -7.55 -2.87
C VAL A 22 8.65 -6.59 -3.32
N ALA A 23 9.25 -6.86 -4.47
CA ALA A 23 10.15 -5.92 -5.11
C ALA A 23 9.36 -4.90 -5.95
N TYR A 24 9.87 -3.68 -6.05
CA TYR A 24 9.37 -2.66 -6.97
C TYR A 24 10.50 -2.25 -7.92
N ASP A 25 10.21 -2.24 -9.22
CA ASP A 25 11.12 -1.77 -10.27
C ASP A 25 10.67 -0.38 -10.73
N GLU A 26 11.50 0.64 -10.45
CA GLU A 26 11.23 2.04 -10.81
C GLU A 26 11.26 2.29 -12.32
N GLU A 27 12.01 1.50 -13.10
CA GLU A 27 12.12 1.72 -14.55
C GLU A 27 10.87 1.25 -15.28
N THR A 28 10.27 0.15 -14.81
CA THR A 28 9.09 -0.46 -15.42
C THR A 28 7.80 -0.22 -14.64
N GLU A 29 7.90 0.39 -13.46
CA GLU A 29 6.84 0.62 -12.48
C GLU A 29 6.13 -0.67 -12.00
N GLN A 30 6.82 -1.81 -12.05
CA GLN A 30 6.25 -3.12 -11.76
C GLN A 30 6.51 -3.56 -10.33
N TYR A 31 5.52 -4.23 -9.75
CA TYR A 31 5.64 -4.93 -8.48
C TYR A 31 5.78 -6.43 -8.73
N CYS A 32 6.82 -7.05 -8.18
CA CYS A 32 7.08 -8.48 -8.33
C CYS A 32 7.10 -9.17 -6.96
N GLY A 33 6.40 -10.29 -6.84
CA GLY A 33 6.37 -11.05 -5.59
C GLY A 33 5.35 -12.19 -5.59
N ILE A 34 5.08 -12.71 -4.40
CA ILE A 34 4.05 -13.73 -4.17
C ILE A 34 2.82 -13.04 -3.59
N PHE A 35 1.73 -13.03 -4.34
CA PHE A 35 0.50 -12.36 -3.96
C PHE A 35 -0.64 -13.35 -3.66
N ASN A 36 -1.71 -12.84 -3.07
CA ASN A 36 -2.94 -13.60 -2.94
C ASN A 36 -3.74 -13.54 -4.25
N ASN A 37 -3.64 -14.60 -5.08
CA ASN A 37 -4.25 -14.62 -6.42
C ASN A 37 -5.75 -14.30 -6.40
N LEU A 38 -6.52 -14.77 -5.41
CA LEU A 38 -7.94 -14.44 -5.30
C LEU A 38 -8.20 -12.93 -5.15
N VAL A 39 -7.31 -12.22 -4.47
CA VAL A 39 -7.41 -10.76 -4.31
C VAL A 39 -6.90 -10.07 -5.58
N VAL A 40 -5.77 -10.52 -6.14
CA VAL A 40 -5.22 -9.99 -7.39
C VAL A 40 -6.24 -10.10 -8.52
N ASP A 41 -6.79 -11.28 -8.78
CA ASP A 41 -7.80 -11.54 -9.81
C ASP A 41 -9.02 -10.62 -9.66
N LYS A 42 -9.46 -10.40 -8.41
CA LYS A 42 -10.57 -9.48 -8.12
C LYS A 42 -10.23 -8.05 -8.52
N TYR A 43 -9.03 -7.57 -8.20
CA TYR A 43 -8.64 -6.19 -8.49
C TYR A 43 -8.17 -5.99 -9.93
N ILE A 44 -7.80 -7.06 -10.64
CA ILE A 44 -7.71 -7.09 -12.10
C ILE A 44 -9.09 -6.88 -12.72
N ALA A 45 -10.10 -7.63 -12.28
CA ALA A 45 -11.47 -7.48 -12.79
C ALA A 45 -12.07 -6.09 -12.52
N LEU A 46 -11.60 -5.39 -11.48
CA LEU A 46 -11.97 -4.01 -11.15
C LEU A 46 -11.14 -2.96 -11.90
N GLY A 47 -10.13 -3.36 -12.68
CA GLY A 47 -9.25 -2.48 -13.44
C GLY A 47 -8.22 -1.73 -12.58
N ALA A 48 -8.03 -2.11 -11.32
CA ALA A 48 -7.06 -1.48 -10.42
C ALA A 48 -5.65 -2.07 -10.57
N ILE A 49 -5.57 -3.35 -10.96
CA ILE A 49 -4.32 -4.08 -11.15
C ILE A 49 -4.26 -4.61 -12.58
N GLU A 50 -3.08 -4.60 -13.18
CA GLU A 50 -2.79 -5.32 -14.42
C GLU A 50 -1.76 -6.41 -14.14
N LEU A 51 -1.99 -7.62 -14.68
CA LEU A 51 -1.04 -8.73 -14.59
C LEU A 51 -0.12 -8.69 -15.81
N VAL A 52 1.18 -8.54 -15.57
CA VAL A 52 2.21 -8.53 -16.63
C VAL A 52 2.71 -9.95 -16.88
N GLU A 53 3.06 -10.66 -15.80
CA GLU A 53 3.63 -12.00 -15.87
C GLU A 53 3.23 -12.82 -14.64
N ASP A 54 3.08 -14.13 -14.79
CA ASP A 54 2.98 -15.08 -13.69
C ASP A 54 3.83 -16.32 -14.02
N VAL A 55 4.94 -16.48 -13.30
CA VAL A 55 5.88 -17.59 -13.49
C VAL A 55 6.08 -18.31 -12.18
N ASN A 56 5.64 -19.58 -12.13
CA ASN A 56 5.83 -20.47 -10.97
C ASN A 56 5.31 -19.88 -9.64
N GLY A 57 4.24 -19.07 -9.67
CA GLY A 57 3.64 -18.46 -8.48
C GLY A 57 4.32 -17.16 -8.02
N HIS A 58 5.32 -16.68 -8.77
CA HIS A 58 5.77 -15.29 -8.70
C HIS A 58 5.05 -14.50 -9.78
N SER A 59 4.31 -13.48 -9.36
CA SER A 59 3.58 -12.61 -10.29
C SER A 59 4.22 -11.24 -10.34
N THR A 60 4.16 -10.66 -11.53
CA THR A 60 4.56 -9.29 -11.81
C THR A 60 3.30 -8.51 -12.19
N ILE A 61 3.01 -7.45 -11.44
CA ILE A 61 1.78 -6.67 -11.57
C ILE A 61 2.06 -5.17 -11.67
N LEU A 62 1.16 -4.45 -12.33
CA LEU A 62 1.11 -2.99 -12.34
C LEU A 62 -0.08 -2.49 -11.52
N LEU A 63 0.10 -1.37 -10.84
CA LEU A 63 -0.97 -0.66 -10.14
C LEU A 63 -1.47 0.50 -11.00
N ASN A 64 -2.70 0.41 -11.49
CA ASN A 64 -3.27 1.47 -12.32
C ASN A 64 -3.54 2.73 -11.50
N ASN A 65 -3.25 3.90 -12.10
CA ASN A 65 -3.31 5.21 -11.44
C ASN A 65 -2.48 5.24 -10.13
N ARG A 66 -1.24 4.72 -10.19
CA ARG A 66 -0.33 4.60 -9.05
C ARG A 66 -0.17 5.91 -8.28
N ASP A 67 0.03 7.04 -8.95
CA ASP A 67 0.21 8.34 -8.29
C ASP A 67 -1.01 8.76 -7.45
N ASP A 68 -2.22 8.57 -7.98
CA ASP A 68 -3.47 8.83 -7.25
C ASP A 68 -3.61 7.89 -6.05
N PHE A 69 -3.18 6.63 -6.21
CA PHE A 69 -3.15 5.67 -5.13
C PHE A 69 -2.17 6.08 -4.03
N LEU A 70 -0.91 6.37 -4.37
CA LEU A 70 0.15 6.74 -3.43
C LEU A 70 -0.23 7.99 -2.64
N SER A 71 -0.62 9.05 -3.35
CA SER A 71 -1.03 10.32 -2.74
C SER A 71 -2.21 10.15 -1.78
N SER A 72 -3.24 9.40 -2.19
CA SER A 72 -4.41 9.15 -1.34
C SER A 72 -4.09 8.23 -0.15
N PHE A 73 -3.22 7.23 -0.33
CA PHE A 73 -2.77 6.34 0.74
C PHE A 73 -2.01 7.10 1.82
N ALA A 74 -1.04 7.94 1.42
CA ALA A 74 -0.29 8.79 2.34
C ALA A 74 -1.20 9.81 3.06
N ALA A 75 -2.19 10.37 2.37
CA ALA A 75 -3.21 11.21 2.99
C ALA A 75 -4.00 10.46 4.06
N GLY A 76 -4.41 9.20 3.80
CA GLY A 76 -5.09 8.35 4.77
C GLY A 76 -4.28 8.11 6.05
N ILE A 77 -2.97 7.84 5.91
CA ILE A 77 -2.05 7.69 7.04
C ILE A 77 -1.96 9.00 7.84
N ARG A 78 -1.79 10.12 7.14
CA ARG A 78 -1.65 11.44 7.77
C ARG A 78 -2.90 11.82 8.57
N GLU A 79 -4.08 11.63 7.99
CA GLU A 79 -5.34 11.94 8.67
C GLU A 79 -5.57 11.04 9.89
N ALA A 80 -5.25 9.74 9.78
CA ALA A 80 -5.30 8.83 10.92
C ALA A 80 -4.33 9.25 12.04
N LYS A 81 -3.11 9.68 11.68
CA LYS A 81 -2.10 10.21 12.63
C LYS A 81 -2.59 11.48 13.34
N ASN A 82 -3.32 12.34 12.64
CA ASN A 82 -3.88 13.58 13.19
C ASN A 82 -5.13 13.34 14.07
N GLY A 83 -5.66 12.12 14.11
CA GLY A 83 -6.88 11.78 14.83
C GLY A 83 -8.17 12.18 14.10
N SER A 84 -8.09 12.45 12.80
CA SER A 84 -9.25 12.66 11.92
C SER A 84 -10.01 11.34 11.70
N ASP A 85 -11.20 11.42 11.11
CA ASP A 85 -12.01 10.24 10.76
C ASP A 85 -11.90 9.85 9.27
N GLN A 86 -12.59 8.77 8.89
CA GLN A 86 -12.58 8.27 7.51
C GLN A 86 -13.43 9.09 6.54
N ALA A 87 -14.23 10.07 6.98
CA ALA A 87 -15.08 10.85 6.08
C ALA A 87 -14.26 11.69 5.10
N TYR A 88 -12.99 11.95 5.41
CA TYR A 88 -12.05 12.61 4.51
C TYR A 88 -11.71 11.80 3.24
N ALA A 89 -12.04 10.51 3.19
CA ALA A 89 -11.83 9.68 2.01
C ALA A 89 -12.54 10.25 0.77
N ASP A 90 -13.71 10.86 0.94
CA ASP A 90 -14.54 11.40 -0.15
C ASP A 90 -13.90 12.61 -0.87
N TYR A 91 -12.88 13.22 -0.28
CA TYR A 91 -12.13 14.35 -0.86
C TYR A 91 -10.84 13.93 -1.58
N ASN A 92 -10.55 12.63 -1.66
CA ASN A 92 -9.32 12.11 -2.26
C ASN A 92 -9.56 11.56 -3.66
N ALA A 93 -8.54 11.63 -4.51
CA ALA A 93 -8.57 11.07 -5.87
C ALA A 93 -8.87 9.57 -5.87
N ASN A 94 -8.40 8.86 -4.83
CA ASN A 94 -8.67 7.45 -4.61
C ASN A 94 -9.16 7.20 -3.16
N PRO A 95 -10.48 7.24 -2.92
CA PRO A 95 -11.06 7.00 -1.59
C PRO A 95 -10.71 5.61 -1.03
N PHE A 96 -10.55 4.61 -1.91
CA PHE A 96 -10.14 3.27 -1.51
C PHE A 96 -8.73 3.28 -0.92
N ALA A 97 -7.75 3.85 -1.64
CA ALA A 97 -6.37 3.95 -1.19
C ALA A 97 -6.26 4.73 0.13
N PHE A 98 -7.02 5.82 0.28
CA PHE A 98 -7.14 6.56 1.53
C PHE A 98 -7.57 5.65 2.68
N SER A 99 -8.66 4.89 2.51
CA SER A 99 -9.13 3.97 3.54
C SER A 99 -8.11 2.86 3.85
N VAL A 100 -7.34 2.37 2.87
CA VAL A 100 -6.26 1.39 3.13
C VAL A 100 -5.20 2.00 4.03
N GLY A 101 -4.68 3.19 3.68
CA GLY A 101 -3.65 3.89 4.47
C GLY A 101 -4.12 4.23 5.88
N PHE A 102 -5.35 4.74 6.00
CA PHE A 102 -5.98 5.07 7.29
C PHE A 102 -6.10 3.84 8.19
N GLU A 103 -6.64 2.73 7.68
CA GLU A 103 -6.77 1.50 8.46
C GLU A 103 -5.39 0.93 8.82
N HIS A 104 -4.44 0.99 7.90
CA HIS A 104 -3.08 0.49 8.09
C HIS A 104 -2.35 1.20 9.22
N PHE A 105 -2.41 2.53 9.28
CA PHE A 105 -1.85 3.31 10.40
C PHE A 105 -2.37 2.82 11.76
N HIS A 106 -3.68 2.61 11.90
CA HIS A 106 -4.25 2.10 13.15
C HIS A 106 -3.83 0.66 13.48
N GLN A 107 -3.54 -0.17 12.48
CA GLN A 107 -3.03 -1.52 12.73
C GLN A 107 -1.59 -1.49 13.22
N ILE A 108 -0.75 -0.64 12.61
CA ILE A 108 0.63 -0.43 13.05
C ILE A 108 0.67 0.17 14.46
N ALA A 109 -0.15 1.19 14.74
CA ALA A 109 -0.21 1.86 16.05
C ALA A 109 -0.64 0.92 17.20
N LYS A 110 -1.36 -0.16 16.91
CA LYS A 110 -1.75 -1.18 17.91
C LYS A 110 -0.61 -2.16 18.26
N LYS A 111 0.46 -2.22 17.46
CA LYS A 111 1.59 -3.12 17.74
C LYS A 111 2.35 -2.60 18.97
N LYS A 112 2.47 -3.44 20.02
CA LYS A 112 3.13 -3.10 21.30
C LYS A 112 4.62 -2.73 21.16
N ARG A 113 5.25 -3.11 20.06
CA ARG A 113 6.62 -2.74 19.68
C ARG A 113 6.54 -2.25 18.24
N PRO A 114 6.68 -0.94 17.98
CA PRO A 114 6.93 -0.46 16.64
C PRO A 114 8.16 -1.20 16.11
N GLN A 115 8.12 -1.70 14.89
CA GLN A 115 9.35 -2.13 14.22
C GLN A 115 10.18 -0.86 14.08
N SER A 116 11.31 -0.77 14.81
CA SER A 116 12.33 0.21 14.47
C SER A 116 12.70 0.01 13.01
N ASP A 117 12.81 1.10 12.26
CA ASP A 117 13.11 1.07 10.82
C ASP A 117 11.96 0.52 9.95
N TYR A 118 10.71 0.73 10.37
CA TYR A 118 9.55 0.40 9.55
C TYR A 118 9.48 1.33 8.32
N ILE A 119 9.66 0.75 7.13
CA ILE A 119 9.62 1.46 5.85
C ILE A 119 8.32 1.11 5.13
N CYS A 120 7.49 2.12 4.91
CA CYS A 120 6.25 2.02 4.16
C CYS A 120 5.88 3.39 3.61
N HIS A 121 5.36 3.45 2.39
CA HIS A 121 4.96 4.69 1.74
C HIS A 121 4.03 5.51 2.66
N GLY A 122 4.28 6.82 2.80
CA GLY A 122 3.45 7.69 3.64
C GLY A 122 3.73 7.61 5.14
N PHE A 123 4.57 6.68 5.62
CA PHE A 123 5.06 6.69 7.01
C PHE A 123 6.33 7.53 7.15
N GLU A 124 6.48 8.16 8.30
CA GLU A 124 7.70 8.85 8.70
C GLU A 124 8.79 7.83 9.04
N ARG A 125 9.99 8.02 8.52
CA ARG A 125 11.13 7.13 8.80
C ARG A 125 11.84 7.55 10.08
N ASP A 126 12.18 6.58 10.92
CA ASP A 126 12.87 6.82 12.19
C ASP A 126 14.28 7.43 11.99
N ASP A 127 14.95 7.10 10.89
CA ASP A 127 16.34 7.51 10.61
C ASP A 127 16.49 8.97 10.14
N SER A 128 15.47 9.49 9.45
CA SER A 128 15.51 10.78 8.78
C SER A 128 14.43 11.74 9.26
N GLY A 129 13.37 11.26 9.93
CA GLY A 129 12.19 12.05 10.30
C GLY A 129 11.39 12.54 9.08
N LEU A 130 11.67 12.03 7.89
CA LEU A 130 10.98 12.38 6.65
C LEU A 130 9.98 11.27 6.27
N VAL A 131 8.92 11.65 5.57
CA VAL A 131 7.95 10.70 5.01
C VAL A 131 8.62 9.90 3.91
N HIS A 132 8.54 8.56 3.99
CA HIS A 132 9.00 7.68 2.92
C HIS A 132 8.09 7.79 1.70
N LEU A 133 8.71 7.98 0.55
CA LEU A 133 8.07 8.03 -0.76
C LEU A 133 8.70 6.93 -1.63
N GLN A 134 7.84 6.28 -2.41
CA GLN A 134 8.19 5.29 -3.43
C GLN A 134 7.94 5.94 -4.80
#